data_AF-A0A8G2FGW1-F1
#
_entry.id   AF-A0A8G2FGW1-F1
#
_cell.length_a   1.000
_cell.length_b   1.000
_cell.length_c   1.000
_cell.angle_alpha   90.00
_cell.angle_beta   90.00
_cell.angle_gamma   90.00
#
_symmetry.space_group_name_H-M   'P 1'
#
loop_
_entity.id
_entity.type
_entity.pdbx_description
1 polymer ?
#
loop_
_entity_poly.entity_id
_entity_poly.type
_entity_poly.pdbx_seq_one_letter_code
_entity_poly.pdbx_strand_id
1 'polypeptide(L)'
;MDRTIVYPGAIPLDTDILNINRNVLVGIGALNAAVFGTGVVADGLACSPTVPASLTVTVAPGSITQYGPVDANGYGSLTADVAEQTVKTGINLDPVTFTLAAPSSSGQSVNYLIEATFSEVDTVPVVLPYVNAANPAVPYSGPNNSGGAQDTVRIERVQLQVKPGAAAGAGTQTTPAVDAGWVGLYVVTVNYGQSAITAADIVTMPTAPFLSFKLPQLRPGFSAIQVFESSGSFVVPAGVSQVKVTAIGGGGAAGYHATLPGGGGGQGGTAIDVIGGLVPGQVIAVGVGSGGVPPSSAGDGGAGGTSSFGAYLSASGGGGGQGGTTALFATAGGAGGMGRGARIVQAGAMGCDGITIASRGGDGGGDGRGRGASGPVAGFAATGFGGGGGGGGTTTSTSNSVGSPGGAGAPGRVIVEY
;
A
#
# COMPACT_ATOMS: atom_id res chain seq x y z
N MET A 1 6.46 26.53 18.94
CA MET A 1 7.87 26.95 19.00
C MET A 1 7.89 28.30 19.65
N ASP A 2 8.50 28.36 20.81
CA ASP A 2 8.64 29.60 21.56
C ASP A 2 9.83 30.38 21.00
N ARG A 3 9.71 31.70 20.93
CA ARG A 3 10.70 32.56 20.28
C ARG A 3 11.16 33.62 21.26
N THR A 4 12.46 33.73 21.45
CA THR A 4 13.06 34.81 22.23
C THR A 4 12.82 36.15 21.54
N ILE A 5 12.33 37.13 22.30
CA ILE A 5 12.15 38.51 21.82
C ILE A 5 13.34 39.33 22.33
N VAL A 6 14.10 39.92 21.40
CA VAL A 6 15.18 40.87 21.70
C VAL A 6 14.73 42.28 21.33
N TYR A 7 14.94 43.23 22.23
CA TYR A 7 14.51 44.62 22.06
C TYR A 7 15.65 45.55 21.64
N PRO A 8 15.36 46.65 20.93
CA PRO A 8 16.36 47.69 20.67
C PRO A 8 16.97 48.22 21.97
N GLY A 9 18.31 48.26 22.04
CA GLY A 9 19.06 48.72 23.21
C GLY A 9 19.29 47.66 24.29
N ALA A 10 18.75 46.43 24.14
CA ALA A 10 19.10 45.32 25.01
C ALA A 10 20.54 44.84 24.76
N ILE A 11 21.21 44.37 25.82
CA ILE A 11 22.54 43.76 25.71
C ILE A 11 22.38 42.38 25.06
N PRO A 12 23.04 42.11 23.92
CA PRO A 12 23.00 40.78 23.31
C PRO A 12 23.64 39.75 24.23
N LEU A 13 22.95 38.63 24.44
CA LEU A 13 23.48 37.47 25.14
C LEU A 13 23.80 36.37 24.13
N ASP A 14 24.77 35.52 24.45
CA ASP A 14 25.06 34.32 23.65
C ASP A 14 23.87 33.36 23.63
N THR A 15 23.11 33.31 24.72
CA THR A 15 21.85 32.57 24.80
C THR A 15 20.82 33.01 23.76
N ASP A 16 20.84 34.24 23.25
CA ASP A 16 19.94 34.68 22.19
C ASP A 16 20.16 33.87 20.89
N ILE A 17 21.43 33.61 20.57
CA ILE A 17 21.84 32.83 19.38
C ILE A 17 21.62 31.34 19.63
N LEU A 18 22.04 30.85 20.80
CA LEU A 18 21.93 29.43 21.14
C LEU A 18 20.47 28.96 21.18
N ASN A 19 19.55 29.80 21.68
CA ASN A 19 18.11 29.49 21.66
C ASN A 19 17.54 29.41 20.24
N ILE A 20 18.03 30.22 19.28
CA ILE A 20 17.60 30.12 17.89
C ILE A 20 17.97 28.73 17.32
N ASN A 21 19.19 28.26 17.58
CA ASN A 21 19.63 26.94 17.12
C ASN A 21 18.78 25.81 17.74
N ARG A 22 18.54 25.86 19.05
CA ARG A 22 17.65 24.92 19.75
C ARG A 22 16.23 24.94 19.17
N ASN A 23 15.68 26.13 18.93
CA ASN A 23 14.35 26.27 18.36
C ASN A 23 14.24 25.65 16.97
N VAL A 24 15.27 25.79 16.13
CA VAL A 24 15.32 25.11 14.82
C VAL A 24 15.30 23.59 14.98
N LEU A 25 16.12 23.04 15.89
CA LEU A 25 16.11 21.60 16.21
C LEU A 25 14.71 21.12 16.64
N VAL A 26 14.07 21.83 17.57
CA VAL A 26 12.72 21.49 18.07
C VAL A 26 11.68 21.59 16.94
N GLY A 27 11.76 22.60 16.08
CA GLY A 27 10.85 22.77 14.94
C GLY A 27 10.96 21.64 13.93
N ILE A 28 12.19 21.25 13.56
CA ILE A 28 12.45 20.13 12.65
C ILE A 28 12.04 18.82 13.31
N GLY A 29 12.35 18.64 14.59
CA GLY A 29 11.97 17.45 15.35
C GLY A 29 10.45 17.27 15.44
N ALA A 30 9.69 18.34 15.63
CA ALA A 30 8.22 18.29 15.61
C ALA A 30 7.68 17.88 14.23
N LEU A 31 8.28 18.37 13.13
CA LEU A 31 7.92 17.94 11.78
C LEU A 31 8.24 16.45 11.56
N ASN A 32 9.43 16.00 11.95
CA ASN A 32 9.82 14.59 11.84
C ASN A 32 8.89 13.69 12.67
N ALA A 33 8.54 14.10 13.88
CA ALA A 33 7.59 13.38 14.72
C ALA A 33 6.20 13.27 14.07
N ALA A 34 5.73 14.33 13.41
CA ALA A 34 4.45 14.33 12.71
C ALA A 34 4.43 13.41 11.48
N VAL A 35 5.58 13.25 10.80
CA VAL A 35 5.68 12.45 9.57
C VAL A 35 6.04 10.99 9.85
N PHE A 36 6.99 10.74 10.76
CA PHE A 36 7.57 9.42 11.02
C PHE A 36 7.16 8.82 12.37
N GLY A 37 6.53 9.60 13.24
CA GLY A 37 6.31 9.22 14.64
C GLY A 37 7.58 9.37 15.49
N THR A 38 7.57 8.75 16.68
CA THR A 38 8.69 8.79 17.64
C THR A 38 9.62 7.56 17.56
N GLY A 39 9.32 6.62 16.67
CA GLY A 39 10.19 5.46 16.42
C GLY A 39 11.49 5.88 15.75
N VAL A 40 12.50 5.02 15.84
CA VAL A 40 13.73 5.20 15.06
C VAL A 40 13.40 4.96 13.59
N VAL A 41 13.87 5.84 12.71
CA VAL A 41 13.77 5.69 11.26
C VAL A 41 15.13 5.97 10.64
N ALA A 42 15.57 5.08 9.75
CA ALA A 42 16.79 5.23 8.97
C ALA A 42 16.44 5.56 7.51
N ASP A 43 17.25 6.41 6.90
CA ASP A 43 17.12 6.76 5.50
C ASP A 43 18.49 6.87 4.80
N GLY A 44 18.57 6.45 3.54
CA GLY A 44 19.85 6.30 2.86
C GLY A 44 20.66 5.16 3.49
N LEU A 45 21.89 5.45 3.93
CA LEU A 45 22.77 4.48 4.63
C LEU A 45 22.90 3.14 3.89
N ALA A 46 22.92 3.18 2.55
CA ALA A 46 23.03 1.98 1.74
C ALA A 46 24.39 1.30 1.97
N CYS A 47 24.39 0.04 2.37
CA CYS A 47 25.62 -0.75 2.53
C CYS A 47 25.97 -1.45 1.21
N SER A 48 27.19 -1.25 0.74
CA SER A 48 27.69 -1.80 -0.53
C SER A 48 29.13 -2.29 -0.42
N PRO A 49 29.54 -3.29 -1.21
CA PRO A 49 30.95 -3.66 -1.30
C PRO A 49 31.77 -2.54 -1.93
N THR A 50 33.06 -2.49 -1.62
CA THR A 50 33.99 -1.52 -2.21
C THR A 50 34.33 -1.82 -3.67
N VAL A 51 34.73 -0.78 -4.40
CA VAL A 51 35.30 -0.87 -5.76
C VAL A 51 36.62 -0.08 -5.75
N PRO A 52 37.80 -0.72 -5.93
CA PRO A 52 38.03 -2.15 -6.18
C PRO A 52 37.58 -3.08 -5.04
N ALA A 53 37.24 -4.32 -5.37
CA ALA A 53 36.69 -5.28 -4.42
C ALA A 53 37.72 -5.68 -3.35
N SER A 54 37.32 -5.64 -2.08
CA SER A 54 38.13 -6.04 -0.92
C SER A 54 37.23 -6.57 0.20
N LEU A 55 37.81 -6.91 1.36
CA LEU A 55 37.05 -7.21 2.59
C LEU A 55 36.50 -5.96 3.29
N THR A 56 36.28 -4.87 2.55
CA THR A 56 35.72 -3.62 3.06
C THR A 56 34.33 -3.39 2.49
N VAL A 57 33.40 -2.98 3.36
CA VAL A 57 32.07 -2.46 2.98
C VAL A 57 32.01 -0.95 3.21
N THR A 58 31.18 -0.29 2.42
CA THR A 58 30.90 1.15 2.51
C THR A 58 29.43 1.37 2.80
N VAL A 59 29.14 2.08 3.88
CA VAL A 59 27.80 2.60 4.18
C VAL A 59 27.73 4.02 3.62
N ALA A 60 26.85 4.23 2.66
CA ALA A 60 26.66 5.52 1.99
C ALA A 60 26.14 6.61 2.95
N PRO A 61 26.17 7.90 2.55
CA PRO A 61 25.51 8.98 3.26
C PRO A 61 24.04 8.68 3.58
N GLY A 62 23.54 9.27 4.65
CA GLY A 62 22.16 9.05 5.11
C GLY A 62 21.90 9.63 6.48
N SER A 63 20.73 9.34 7.02
CA SER A 63 20.27 9.87 8.29
C SER A 63 19.57 8.83 9.16
N ILE A 64 19.52 9.14 10.46
CA ILE A 64 18.74 8.42 11.44
C ILE A 64 17.96 9.42 12.28
N THR A 65 16.68 9.15 12.53
CA THR A 65 15.90 9.88 13.52
C THR A 65 15.79 9.09 14.81
N GLN A 66 15.91 9.74 15.95
CA GLN A 66 15.75 9.09 17.25
C GLN A 66 15.11 10.05 18.25
N TYR A 67 14.17 9.54 19.05
CA TYR A 67 13.51 10.32 20.10
C TYR A 67 14.38 10.36 21.36
N GLY A 68 14.55 11.55 21.92
CA GLY A 68 15.39 11.75 23.11
C GLY A 68 15.25 13.16 23.68
N PRO A 69 16.03 13.48 24.73
CA PRO A 69 16.02 14.81 25.34
C PRO A 69 16.43 15.89 24.35
N VAL A 70 15.88 17.09 24.48
CA VAL A 70 16.25 18.24 23.63
C VAL A 70 17.76 18.48 23.70
N ASP A 71 18.30 18.56 24.91
CA ASP A 71 19.73 18.72 25.17
C ASP A 71 20.14 17.79 26.33
N ALA A 72 20.75 16.64 26.01
CA ALA A 72 21.26 15.72 27.03
C ALA A 72 22.38 16.36 27.88
N ASN A 73 23.18 17.22 27.24
CA ASN A 73 24.25 18.01 27.83
C ASN A 73 24.01 19.50 27.54
N GLY A 74 24.54 20.40 28.37
CA GLY A 74 24.43 21.85 28.13
C GLY A 74 24.99 22.25 26.76
N TYR A 75 24.35 23.21 26.10
CA TYR A 75 24.72 23.70 24.77
C TYR A 75 25.25 25.13 24.89
N GLY A 76 26.57 25.31 24.90
CA GLY A 76 27.19 26.58 25.24
C GLY A 76 26.81 27.02 26.66
N SER A 77 26.20 28.20 26.80
CA SER A 77 25.67 28.70 28.08
C SER A 77 24.27 28.20 28.42
N LEU A 78 23.57 27.52 27.50
CA LEU A 78 22.30 26.89 27.82
C LEU A 78 22.55 25.63 28.65
N THR A 79 21.81 25.48 29.76
CA THR A 79 21.83 24.25 30.54
C THR A 79 21.23 23.09 29.74
N ALA A 80 21.58 21.86 30.14
CA ALA A 80 20.93 20.67 29.62
C ALA A 80 19.42 20.74 29.83
N ASP A 81 18.67 20.21 28.87
CA ASP A 81 17.22 20.07 28.92
C ASP A 81 16.86 18.62 28.63
N VAL A 82 16.72 17.86 29.73
CA VAL A 82 16.36 16.45 29.71
C VAL A 82 14.88 16.20 30.01
N ALA A 83 14.14 17.24 30.41
CA ALA A 83 12.74 17.14 30.76
C ALA A 83 11.88 17.13 29.49
N GLU A 84 12.21 18.00 28.54
CA GLU A 84 11.57 18.01 27.23
C GLU A 84 12.23 16.98 26.30
N GLN A 85 11.42 16.46 25.38
CA GLN A 85 11.84 15.43 24.44
C GLN A 85 11.50 15.87 23.03
N THR A 86 12.35 15.51 22.07
CA THR A 86 12.17 15.81 20.66
C THR A 86 12.74 14.69 19.79
N VAL A 87 12.30 14.61 18.54
CA VAL A 87 12.93 13.73 17.55
C VAL A 87 14.16 14.46 17.01
N LYS A 88 15.35 13.88 17.23
CA LYS A 88 16.63 14.40 16.74
C LYS A 88 17.04 13.66 15.47
N THR A 89 17.81 14.31 14.61
CA THR A 89 18.23 13.74 13.32
C THR A 89 19.74 13.74 13.20
N GLY A 90 20.34 12.55 13.22
CA GLY A 90 21.75 12.37 12.91
C GLY A 90 21.93 12.30 11.40
N ILE A 91 22.93 12.99 10.84
CA ILE A 91 23.16 13.01 9.39
C ILE A 91 24.63 12.76 9.09
N ASN A 92 24.92 11.76 8.26
CA ASN A 92 26.24 11.58 7.65
C ASN A 92 26.18 12.04 6.20
N LEU A 93 27.02 13.03 5.86
CA LEU A 93 27.14 13.54 4.49
C LEU A 93 28.17 12.75 3.67
N ASP A 94 29.12 12.12 4.35
CA ASP A 94 30.17 11.30 3.76
C ASP A 94 29.94 9.82 4.07
N PRO A 95 30.37 8.90 3.19
CA PRO A 95 30.28 7.48 3.45
C PRO A 95 31.22 7.03 4.58
N VAL A 96 30.82 5.99 5.31
CA VAL A 96 31.64 5.34 6.35
C VAL A 96 32.05 3.95 5.87
N THR A 97 33.34 3.61 6.02
CA THR A 97 33.87 2.31 5.57
C THR A 97 34.25 1.42 6.75
N PHE A 98 33.99 0.13 6.62
CA PHE A 98 34.36 -0.89 7.60
C PHE A 98 35.15 -2.00 6.93
N THR A 99 36.34 -2.29 7.45
CA THR A 99 37.15 -3.42 7.01
C THR A 99 36.86 -4.61 7.89
N LEU A 100 36.48 -5.73 7.27
CA LEU A 100 36.13 -6.98 7.93
C LEU A 100 37.27 -7.98 7.76
N ALA A 101 37.24 -9.05 8.56
CA ALA A 101 38.23 -10.12 8.47
C ALA A 101 37.55 -11.45 8.14
N ALA A 102 38.21 -12.27 7.33
CA ALA A 102 37.81 -13.65 7.16
C ALA A 102 38.13 -14.45 8.45
N PRO A 103 37.35 -15.49 8.79
CA PRO A 103 37.67 -16.38 9.90
C PRO A 103 38.98 -17.14 9.60
N SER A 104 39.65 -17.61 10.66
CA SER A 104 40.99 -18.21 10.57
C SER A 104 40.99 -19.71 10.24
N SER A 105 39.85 -20.39 10.39
CA SER A 105 39.74 -21.85 10.23
C SER A 105 38.90 -22.23 9.02
N SER A 106 39.37 -23.23 8.26
CA SER A 106 38.66 -23.75 7.09
C SER A 106 37.26 -24.25 7.43
N GLY A 107 36.30 -23.94 6.56
CA GLY A 107 34.89 -24.32 6.73
C GLY A 107 34.10 -23.42 7.68
N GLN A 108 34.70 -22.36 8.23
CA GLN A 108 34.01 -21.38 9.07
C GLN A 108 33.53 -20.16 8.28
N SER A 109 32.48 -19.53 8.82
CA SER A 109 31.98 -18.21 8.44
C SER A 109 31.73 -17.38 9.69
N VAL A 110 31.72 -16.06 9.54
CA VAL A 110 31.36 -15.10 10.60
C VAL A 110 30.33 -14.12 10.07
N ASN A 111 29.34 -13.79 10.90
CA ASN A 111 28.41 -12.70 10.63
C ASN A 111 28.90 -11.44 11.35
N TYR A 112 29.01 -10.34 10.62
CA TYR A 112 29.23 -9.00 11.15
C TYR A 112 27.91 -8.23 11.15
N LEU A 113 27.50 -7.73 12.32
CA LEU A 113 26.37 -6.82 12.45
C LEU A 113 26.85 -5.39 12.23
N ILE A 114 26.21 -4.66 11.31
CA ILE A 114 26.34 -3.20 11.21
C ILE A 114 25.11 -2.59 11.86
N GLU A 115 25.33 -1.76 12.87
CA GLU A 115 24.27 -1.09 13.62
C GLU A 115 24.50 0.42 13.70
N ALA A 116 23.42 1.15 13.94
CA ALA A 116 23.41 2.60 13.97
C ALA A 116 22.68 3.15 15.21
N THR A 117 23.12 4.32 15.65
CA THR A 117 22.41 5.13 16.66
C THR A 117 22.60 6.61 16.36
N PHE A 118 21.72 7.45 16.92
CA PHE A 118 21.94 8.89 16.96
C PHE A 118 23.09 9.22 17.91
N SER A 119 23.99 10.09 17.48
CA SER A 119 25.09 10.58 18.31
C SER A 119 25.20 12.09 18.25
N GLU A 120 25.43 12.68 19.41
CA GLU A 120 25.59 14.11 19.63
C GLU A 120 26.87 14.34 20.43
N VAL A 121 27.79 15.10 19.85
CA VAL A 121 29.11 15.35 20.43
C VAL A 121 29.53 16.80 20.17
N ASP A 122 30.13 17.44 21.16
CA ASP A 122 30.77 18.74 21.00
C ASP A 122 32.20 18.56 20.51
N THR A 123 32.60 19.35 19.52
CA THR A 123 33.86 19.21 18.81
C THR A 123 34.44 20.57 18.40
N VAL A 124 35.61 20.52 17.76
CA VAL A 124 36.35 21.69 17.28
C VAL A 124 36.70 22.62 18.46
N PRO A 125 37.60 22.17 19.37
CA PRO A 125 38.04 22.97 20.48
C PRO A 125 38.88 24.15 19.98
N VAL A 126 38.48 25.37 20.32
CA VAL A 126 39.17 26.62 19.96
C VAL A 126 39.37 27.49 21.20
N VAL A 127 40.53 28.12 21.32
CA VAL A 127 40.75 29.18 22.31
C VAL A 127 40.09 30.45 21.81
N LEU A 128 38.91 30.77 22.35
CA LEU A 128 38.11 31.91 21.93
C LEU A 128 38.54 33.21 22.64
N PRO A 129 38.46 34.38 21.97
CA PRO A 129 38.60 35.66 22.64
C PRO A 129 37.35 35.99 23.46
N TYR A 130 37.54 36.46 24.70
CA TYR A 130 36.47 36.88 25.61
C TYR A 130 36.57 38.36 25.96
N VAL A 131 35.42 39.00 26.20
CA VAL A 131 35.38 40.40 26.66
C VAL A 131 36.02 40.50 28.04
N ASN A 132 37.00 41.39 28.16
CA ASN A 132 37.58 41.78 29.43
C ASN A 132 36.90 43.04 29.96
N ALA A 133 35.98 42.88 30.93
CA ALA A 133 35.25 44.01 31.50
C ALA A 133 36.14 45.00 32.25
N ALA A 134 37.30 44.58 32.76
CA ALA A 134 38.24 45.45 33.47
C ALA A 134 39.13 46.25 32.51
N ASN A 135 39.42 45.72 31.32
CA ASN A 135 40.15 46.42 30.27
C ASN A 135 39.69 45.95 28.87
N PRO A 136 38.67 46.60 28.29
CA PRO A 136 38.10 46.19 27.00
C PRO A 136 39.07 46.24 25.80
N ALA A 137 40.20 46.94 25.92
CA ALA A 137 41.22 46.99 24.87
C ALA A 137 42.06 45.70 24.77
N VAL A 138 41.99 44.82 25.78
CA VAL A 138 42.77 43.59 25.86
C VAL A 138 41.83 42.41 26.11
N PRO A 139 41.36 41.71 25.06
CA PRO A 139 40.47 40.58 25.23
C PRO A 139 41.17 39.44 25.99
N TYR A 140 40.39 38.70 26.75
CA TYR A 140 40.86 37.47 27.39
C TYR A 140 41.05 36.36 26.36
N SER A 141 42.03 35.49 26.58
CA SER A 141 42.22 34.27 25.78
C SER A 141 41.63 33.07 26.53
N GLY A 142 40.52 32.54 26.04
CA GLY A 142 39.73 31.52 26.72
C GLY A 142 38.95 32.05 27.94
N PRO A 143 38.09 31.22 28.55
CA PRO A 143 37.31 31.59 29.72
C PRO A 143 38.20 32.07 30.86
N ASN A 144 37.84 33.19 31.48
CA ASN A 144 38.58 33.79 32.59
C ASN A 144 40.07 34.00 32.30
N ASN A 145 40.44 34.22 31.02
CA ASN A 145 41.83 34.38 30.56
C ASN A 145 42.74 33.16 30.84
N SER A 146 42.16 31.96 30.92
CA SER A 146 42.89 30.73 31.27
C SER A 146 43.73 30.14 30.13
N GLY A 147 43.53 30.57 28.89
CA GLY A 147 44.08 29.93 27.70
C GLY A 147 43.40 28.61 27.33
N GLY A 148 42.36 28.19 28.06
CA GLY A 148 41.61 26.97 27.78
C GLY A 148 40.80 27.06 26.49
N ALA A 149 40.85 26.01 25.67
CA ALA A 149 39.99 25.86 24.50
C ALA A 149 38.60 25.35 24.89
N GLN A 150 37.58 25.71 24.12
CA GLN A 150 36.22 25.21 24.25
C GLN A 150 35.71 24.72 22.90
N ASP A 151 34.91 23.66 22.92
CA ASP A 151 34.25 23.17 21.73
C ASP A 151 33.29 24.21 21.17
N THR A 152 33.35 24.38 19.85
CA THR A 152 32.62 25.43 19.12
C THR A 152 31.52 24.89 18.22
N VAL A 153 31.45 23.57 18.06
CA VAL A 153 30.49 22.91 17.18
C VAL A 153 29.90 21.69 17.85
N ARG A 154 28.57 21.66 17.99
CA ARG A 154 27.81 20.45 18.30
C ARG A 154 27.48 19.72 17.01
N ILE A 155 27.97 18.49 16.86
CA ILE A 155 27.67 17.64 15.71
C ILE A 155 26.61 16.60 16.07
N GLU A 156 25.61 16.47 15.22
CA GLU A 156 24.62 15.40 15.25
C GLU A 156 24.86 14.46 14.06
N ARG A 157 25.17 13.19 14.33
CA ARG A 157 25.60 12.20 13.32
C ARG A 157 24.88 10.88 13.47
N VAL A 158 24.87 10.11 12.38
CA VAL A 158 24.60 8.67 12.47
C VAL A 158 25.89 8.03 12.94
N GLN A 159 25.94 7.60 14.20
CA GLN A 159 27.04 6.79 14.67
C GLN A 159 26.83 5.36 14.18
N LEU A 160 27.79 4.87 13.39
CA LEU A 160 27.79 3.52 12.84
C LEU A 160 28.90 2.72 13.52
N GLN A 161 28.60 1.47 13.85
CA GLN A 161 29.62 0.53 14.29
C GLN A 161 29.41 -0.85 13.66
N VAL A 162 30.49 -1.64 13.66
CA VAL A 162 30.47 -3.03 13.21
C VAL A 162 30.82 -3.94 14.38
N LYS A 163 30.01 -4.97 14.58
CA LYS A 163 30.15 -5.93 15.67
C LYS A 163 30.39 -7.33 15.10
N PRO A 164 31.54 -7.96 15.38
CA PRO A 164 31.82 -9.32 14.92
C PRO A 164 31.03 -10.36 15.73
N GLY A 165 30.46 -11.35 15.05
CA GLY A 165 29.95 -12.58 15.66
C GLY A 165 31.05 -13.59 15.95
N ALA A 166 30.64 -14.70 16.58
CA ALA A 166 31.51 -15.85 16.72
C ALA A 166 31.61 -16.58 15.37
N ALA A 167 32.83 -16.91 14.94
CA ALA A 167 33.03 -17.77 13.80
C ALA A 167 32.50 -19.18 14.11
N ALA A 168 31.71 -19.75 13.19
CA ALA A 168 31.15 -21.09 13.32
C ALA A 168 31.17 -21.79 11.97
N GLY A 169 30.78 -23.07 11.91
CA GLY A 169 30.62 -23.78 10.65
C GLY A 169 29.73 -22.99 9.69
N ALA A 170 30.12 -22.93 8.42
CA ALA A 170 29.38 -22.18 7.41
C ALA A 170 27.90 -22.61 7.39
N GLY A 171 27.00 -21.65 7.55
CA GLY A 171 25.55 -21.86 7.66
C GLY A 171 25.02 -21.97 9.09
N THR A 172 25.89 -22.06 10.11
CA THR A 172 25.50 -22.11 11.53
C THR A 172 26.00 -20.92 12.34
N GLN A 173 26.65 -19.94 11.71
CA GLN A 173 27.10 -18.72 12.38
C GLN A 173 25.92 -17.88 12.84
N THR A 174 26.05 -17.30 14.03
CA THR A 174 25.02 -16.45 14.63
C THR A 174 25.38 -14.98 14.49
N THR A 175 24.37 -14.16 14.23
CA THR A 175 24.52 -12.70 14.24
C THR A 175 24.58 -12.20 15.68
N PRO A 176 25.52 -11.30 16.04
CA PRO A 176 25.51 -10.62 17.34
C PRO A 176 24.17 -9.94 17.65
N ALA A 177 23.83 -9.84 18.93
CA ALA A 177 22.71 -9.01 19.35
C ALA A 177 23.02 -7.52 19.13
N VAL A 178 22.00 -6.76 18.75
CA VAL A 178 22.04 -5.29 18.65
C VAL A 178 22.26 -4.68 20.04
N ASP A 179 23.10 -3.66 20.12
CA ASP A 179 23.39 -2.98 21.38
C ASP A 179 22.19 -2.16 21.90
N ALA A 180 22.10 -1.99 23.22
CA ALA A 180 21.01 -1.22 23.82
C ALA A 180 21.07 0.25 23.36
N GLY A 181 19.97 0.77 22.80
CA GLY A 181 19.90 2.12 22.23
C GLY A 181 20.36 2.21 20.77
N TRP A 182 20.69 1.09 20.13
CA TRP A 182 21.06 0.99 18.72
C TRP A 182 19.98 0.26 17.92
N VAL A 183 20.05 0.40 16.59
CA VAL A 183 19.26 -0.38 15.64
C VAL A 183 20.18 -1.11 14.67
N GLY A 184 19.92 -2.40 14.47
CA GLY A 184 20.64 -3.20 13.47
C GLY A 184 20.20 -2.82 12.06
N LEU A 185 21.15 -2.58 11.17
CA LEU A 185 20.89 -2.21 9.77
C LEU A 185 21.17 -3.37 8.82
N TYR A 186 22.36 -3.96 8.90
CA TYR A 186 22.82 -4.99 7.97
C TYR A 186 23.56 -6.11 8.69
N VAL A 187 23.54 -7.29 8.09
CA VAL A 187 24.43 -8.40 8.42
C VAL A 187 25.31 -8.68 7.22
N VAL A 188 26.62 -8.75 7.43
CA VAL A 188 27.60 -9.11 6.40
C VAL A 188 28.22 -10.46 6.77
N THR A 189 28.03 -11.47 5.93
CA THR A 189 28.65 -12.79 6.14
C THR A 189 29.99 -12.86 5.42
N VAL A 190 31.04 -13.23 6.14
CA VAL A 190 32.38 -13.42 5.57
C VAL A 190 32.81 -14.87 5.79
N ASN A 191 33.17 -15.54 4.70
CA ASN A 191 33.59 -16.95 4.70
C ASN A 191 35.12 -17.08 4.82
N TYR A 192 35.60 -18.23 5.31
CA TYR A 192 37.02 -18.55 5.32
C TYR A 192 37.64 -18.41 3.92
N GLY A 193 38.81 -17.77 3.84
CA GLY A 193 39.54 -17.57 2.59
C GLY A 193 38.94 -16.55 1.63
N GLN A 194 37.82 -15.90 2.00
CA GLN A 194 37.23 -14.84 1.20
C GLN A 194 38.16 -13.62 1.18
N SER A 195 38.42 -13.08 -0.01
CA SER A 195 39.28 -11.91 -0.22
C SER A 195 38.50 -10.64 -0.63
N ALA A 196 37.21 -10.80 -0.93
CA ALA A 196 36.33 -9.73 -1.36
C ALA A 196 34.89 -9.96 -0.90
N ILE A 197 34.23 -8.90 -0.44
CA ILE A 197 32.80 -8.89 -0.14
C ILE A 197 32.03 -8.55 -1.41
N THR A 198 30.93 -9.25 -1.64
CA THR A 198 30.00 -9.03 -2.75
C THR A 198 28.65 -8.56 -2.23
N ALA A 199 27.77 -8.11 -3.13
CA ALA A 199 26.41 -7.74 -2.75
C ALA A 199 25.60 -8.90 -2.14
N ALA A 200 25.91 -10.15 -2.50
CA ALA A 200 25.22 -11.33 -1.97
C ALA A 200 25.60 -11.63 -0.50
N ASP A 201 26.75 -11.13 -0.05
CA ASP A 201 27.23 -11.30 1.33
C ASP A 201 26.58 -10.30 2.30
N ILE A 202 25.93 -9.25 1.78
CA ILE A 202 25.32 -8.16 2.55
C ILE A 202 23.80 -8.36 2.56
N VAL A 203 23.23 -8.52 3.75
CA VAL A 203 21.79 -8.70 3.96
C VAL A 203 21.25 -7.59 4.85
N THR A 204 20.24 -6.85 4.37
CA THR A 204 19.50 -5.89 5.21
C THR A 204 18.74 -6.65 6.29
N MET A 205 18.82 -6.18 7.54
CA MET A 205 18.09 -6.82 8.63
C MET A 205 16.57 -6.62 8.45
N PRO A 206 15.74 -7.66 8.68
CA PRO A 206 14.28 -7.51 8.63
C PRO A 206 13.73 -6.51 9.64
N THR A 207 14.46 -6.27 10.74
CA THR A 207 14.12 -5.29 11.77
C THR A 207 14.74 -3.92 11.53
N ALA A 208 15.48 -3.71 10.43
CA ALA A 208 16.09 -2.42 10.13
C ALA A 208 14.98 -1.40 9.84
N PRO A 209 14.98 -0.23 10.50
CA PRO A 209 13.89 0.72 10.40
C PRO A 209 14.02 1.64 9.17
N PHE A 210 14.34 1.07 8.01
CA PHE A 210 14.47 1.84 6.77
C PHE A 210 13.12 2.35 6.28
N LEU A 211 13.07 3.63 5.90
CA LEU A 211 11.91 4.20 5.24
C LEU A 211 11.64 3.46 3.92
N SER A 212 10.55 2.69 3.86
CA SER A 212 10.29 1.82 2.70
C SER A 212 9.88 2.58 1.45
N PHE A 213 9.22 3.72 1.60
CA PHE A 213 8.78 4.56 0.49
C PHE A 213 8.98 6.04 0.82
N LYS A 214 9.47 6.81 -0.15
CA LYS A 214 9.40 8.27 -0.09
C LYS A 214 7.96 8.74 -0.29
N LEU A 215 7.61 9.93 0.19
CA LEU A 215 6.25 10.47 0.07
C LEU A 215 5.68 10.42 -1.39
N PRO A 216 6.44 10.74 -2.45
CA PRO A 216 5.94 10.60 -3.83
C PRO A 216 5.68 9.15 -4.28
N GLN A 217 6.26 8.18 -3.56
CA GLN A 217 6.11 6.74 -3.80
C GLN A 217 5.19 6.09 -2.76
N LEU A 218 4.67 6.86 -1.79
CA LEU A 218 3.74 6.37 -0.78
C LEU A 218 2.43 6.04 -1.51
N ARG A 219 2.07 4.76 -1.51
CA ARG A 219 0.82 4.27 -2.08
C ARG A 219 -0.14 3.98 -0.92
N PRO A 220 -0.95 4.96 -0.46
CA PRO A 220 -2.05 4.62 0.42
C PRO A 220 -2.93 3.58 -0.29
N GLY A 221 -3.56 2.68 0.47
CA GLY A 221 -4.56 1.78 -0.10
C GLY A 221 -5.70 2.58 -0.77
N PHE A 222 -6.60 1.87 -1.48
CA PHE A 222 -7.72 2.51 -2.14
C PHE A 222 -8.56 3.31 -1.13
N SER A 223 -8.70 4.61 -1.36
CA SER A 223 -9.28 5.58 -0.41
C SER A 223 -10.54 6.26 -0.93
N ALA A 224 -10.77 6.23 -2.24
CA ALA A 224 -11.96 6.72 -2.90
C ALA A 224 -12.66 5.59 -3.68
N ILE A 225 -13.96 5.79 -3.96
CA ILE A 225 -14.78 4.86 -4.75
C ILE A 225 -15.61 5.61 -5.79
N GLN A 226 -15.68 5.07 -7.00
CA GLN A 226 -16.57 5.52 -8.05
C GLN A 226 -17.36 4.31 -8.60
N VAL A 227 -18.68 4.45 -8.70
CA VAL A 227 -19.58 3.41 -9.20
C VAL A 227 -20.19 3.87 -10.52
N PHE A 228 -20.12 3.01 -11.53
CA PHE A 228 -20.75 3.21 -12.83
C PHE A 228 -21.99 2.32 -12.94
N GLU A 229 -23.15 2.97 -13.04
CA GLU A 229 -24.45 2.34 -13.30
C GLU A 229 -24.85 2.40 -14.78
N SER A 230 -24.13 3.20 -15.57
CA SER A 230 -24.22 3.27 -17.02
C SER A 230 -22.82 3.40 -17.62
N SER A 231 -22.68 3.06 -18.90
CA SER A 231 -21.39 3.14 -19.59
C SER A 231 -20.88 4.59 -19.63
N GLY A 232 -19.57 4.76 -19.50
CA GLY A 232 -18.94 6.07 -19.42
C GLY A 232 -17.41 5.98 -19.52
N SER A 233 -16.73 6.89 -18.85
CA SER A 233 -15.26 6.89 -18.78
C SER A 233 -14.78 7.20 -17.38
N PHE A 234 -13.67 6.56 -16.99
CA PHE A 234 -12.93 6.86 -15.79
C PHE A 234 -11.67 7.64 -16.19
N VAL A 235 -11.54 8.87 -15.71
CA VAL A 235 -10.32 9.66 -15.87
C VAL A 235 -9.47 9.43 -14.64
N VAL A 236 -8.27 8.86 -14.80
CA VAL A 236 -7.37 8.54 -13.69
C VAL A 236 -7.02 9.84 -12.94
N PRO A 237 -7.38 9.97 -11.65
CA PRO A 237 -7.13 11.19 -10.90
C PRO A 237 -5.64 11.47 -10.67
N ALA A 238 -5.32 12.70 -10.29
CA ALA A 238 -3.96 13.07 -9.90
C ALA A 238 -3.47 12.19 -8.73
N GLY A 239 -2.23 11.69 -8.82
CA GLY A 239 -1.63 10.83 -7.79
C GLY A 239 -2.04 9.36 -7.83
N VAL A 240 -3.01 8.97 -8.66
CA VAL A 240 -3.46 7.58 -8.81
C VAL A 240 -2.62 6.89 -9.89
N SER A 241 -2.00 5.77 -9.54
CA SER A 241 -1.25 4.91 -10.47
C SER A 241 -1.72 3.45 -10.46
N GLN A 242 -2.69 3.14 -9.60
CA GLN A 242 -3.27 1.82 -9.44
C GLN A 242 -4.71 1.96 -8.93
N VAL A 243 -5.59 1.07 -9.38
CA VAL A 243 -7.00 1.00 -8.95
C VAL A 243 -7.41 -0.46 -8.73
N LYS A 244 -8.35 -0.71 -7.81
CA LYS A 244 -9.07 -1.98 -7.74
C LYS A 244 -10.39 -1.82 -8.48
N VAL A 245 -10.65 -2.71 -9.43
CA VAL A 245 -11.88 -2.68 -10.22
C VAL A 245 -12.66 -3.96 -10.00
N THR A 246 -13.96 -3.82 -9.76
CA THR A 246 -14.94 -4.90 -9.77
C THR A 246 -15.92 -4.66 -10.91
N ALA A 247 -15.94 -5.56 -11.90
CA ALA A 247 -16.91 -5.54 -12.99
C ALA A 247 -17.87 -6.73 -12.87
N ILE A 248 -19.17 -6.45 -12.98
CA ILE A 248 -20.25 -7.44 -12.93
C ILE A 248 -21.04 -7.31 -14.23
N GLY A 249 -21.16 -8.39 -15.01
CA GLY A 249 -21.96 -8.41 -16.24
C GLY A 249 -23.45 -8.28 -15.96
N GLY A 250 -24.24 -7.89 -16.96
CA GLY A 250 -25.71 -7.88 -16.84
C GLY A 250 -26.30 -9.28 -16.77
N GLY A 251 -27.40 -9.47 -16.06
CA GLY A 251 -28.10 -10.76 -16.01
C GLY A 251 -28.94 -11.00 -17.26
N GLY A 252 -29.13 -12.25 -17.65
CA GLY A 252 -30.05 -12.63 -18.72
C GLY A 252 -31.51 -12.51 -18.30
N ALA A 253 -32.41 -12.29 -19.26
CA ALA A 253 -33.85 -12.39 -19.01
C ALA A 253 -34.30 -13.85 -18.99
N ALA A 254 -35.46 -14.09 -18.40
CA ALA A 254 -36.12 -15.38 -18.53
C ALA A 254 -36.81 -15.54 -19.89
N GLY A 255 -37.02 -16.80 -20.28
CA GLY A 255 -37.76 -17.16 -21.48
C GLY A 255 -39.27 -17.08 -21.29
N TYR A 256 -39.99 -17.08 -22.43
CA TYR A 256 -41.44 -17.18 -22.49
C TYR A 256 -41.78 -18.40 -23.37
N HIS A 257 -42.44 -19.40 -22.81
CA HIS A 257 -42.97 -20.52 -23.60
C HIS A 257 -44.49 -20.42 -23.78
N ALA A 258 -45.01 -20.79 -24.95
CA ALA A 258 -46.41 -20.60 -25.32
C ALA A 258 -47.37 -21.44 -24.45
N THR A 259 -46.94 -22.65 -24.08
CA THR A 259 -47.78 -23.63 -23.38
C THR A 259 -47.12 -24.26 -22.13
N LEU A 260 -45.88 -23.87 -21.81
CA LEU A 260 -45.04 -24.45 -20.76
C LEU A 260 -44.41 -23.31 -19.95
N PRO A 261 -43.94 -23.56 -18.71
CA PRO A 261 -43.24 -22.53 -17.97
C PRO A 261 -41.92 -22.18 -18.66
N GLY A 262 -41.47 -20.92 -18.52
CA GLY A 262 -40.19 -20.48 -19.08
C GLY A 262 -39.00 -20.73 -18.15
N GLY A 263 -37.80 -20.85 -18.72
CA GLY A 263 -36.55 -20.99 -17.98
C GLY A 263 -36.11 -19.64 -17.39
N GLY A 264 -35.46 -19.67 -16.22
CA GLY A 264 -34.87 -18.47 -15.62
C GLY A 264 -33.64 -17.99 -16.39
N GLY A 265 -33.36 -16.69 -16.39
CA GLY A 265 -32.14 -16.14 -16.97
C GLY A 265 -30.90 -16.41 -16.11
N GLY A 266 -29.72 -16.47 -16.73
CA GLY A 266 -28.45 -16.64 -16.01
C GLY A 266 -27.92 -15.33 -15.41
N GLN A 267 -27.10 -15.43 -14.37
CA GLN A 267 -26.40 -14.29 -13.78
C GLN A 267 -25.23 -13.85 -14.68
N GLY A 268 -24.91 -12.56 -14.70
CA GLY A 268 -23.65 -12.05 -15.25
C GLY A 268 -22.43 -12.56 -14.47
N GLY A 269 -21.27 -12.62 -15.14
CA GLY A 269 -20.01 -12.97 -14.50
C GLY A 269 -19.47 -11.83 -13.63
N THR A 270 -18.42 -12.11 -12.87
CA THR A 270 -17.69 -11.12 -12.07
C THR A 270 -16.20 -11.20 -12.34
N ALA A 271 -15.54 -10.05 -12.51
CA ALA A 271 -14.08 -9.92 -12.61
C ALA A 271 -13.58 -8.85 -11.63
N ILE A 272 -12.58 -9.20 -10.81
CA ILE A 272 -11.98 -8.30 -9.82
C ILE A 272 -10.46 -8.35 -9.93
N ASP A 273 -9.85 -7.18 -10.14
CA ASP A 273 -8.39 -7.07 -10.14
C ASP A 273 -7.91 -5.73 -9.59
N VAL A 274 -6.64 -5.71 -9.20
CA VAL A 274 -5.88 -4.50 -8.93
C VAL A 274 -5.01 -4.18 -10.16
N ILE A 275 -5.40 -3.14 -10.89
CA ILE A 275 -4.76 -2.69 -12.13
C ILE A 275 -3.74 -1.61 -11.78
N GLY A 276 -2.45 -1.88 -11.98
CA GLY A 276 -1.37 -0.91 -11.80
C GLY A 276 -0.86 -0.33 -13.13
N GLY A 277 0.07 0.62 -13.05
CA GLY A 277 0.72 1.23 -14.22
C GLY A 277 -0.16 2.27 -14.93
N LEU A 278 -1.14 2.82 -14.22
CA LEU A 278 -1.99 3.87 -14.74
C LEU A 278 -1.29 5.22 -14.69
N VAL A 279 -1.63 6.10 -15.63
CA VAL A 279 -1.07 7.45 -15.71
C VAL A 279 -2.16 8.46 -15.34
N PRO A 280 -1.89 9.41 -14.42
CA PRO A 280 -2.83 10.49 -14.15
C PRO A 280 -3.29 11.22 -15.42
N GLY A 281 -4.60 11.44 -15.54
CA GLY A 281 -5.25 12.01 -16.73
C GLY A 281 -5.56 11.01 -17.84
N GLN A 282 -5.12 9.75 -17.75
CA GLN A 282 -5.50 8.69 -18.67
C GLN A 282 -7.02 8.48 -18.63
N VAL A 283 -7.66 8.43 -19.80
CA VAL A 283 -9.09 8.15 -19.93
C VAL A 283 -9.29 6.67 -20.24
N ILE A 284 -10.01 5.96 -19.38
CA ILE A 284 -10.31 4.54 -19.52
C ILE A 284 -11.81 4.38 -19.77
N ALA A 285 -12.18 3.72 -20.88
CA ALA A 285 -13.56 3.44 -21.18
C ALA A 285 -14.16 2.45 -20.16
N VAL A 286 -15.36 2.74 -19.66
CA VAL A 286 -16.08 1.88 -18.73
C VAL A 286 -17.37 1.42 -19.40
N GLY A 287 -17.47 0.12 -19.65
CA GLY A 287 -18.70 -0.50 -20.17
C GLY A 287 -19.54 -1.04 -19.02
N VAL A 288 -20.82 -0.71 -18.98
CA VAL A 288 -21.80 -1.33 -18.07
C VAL A 288 -22.80 -2.12 -18.90
N GLY A 289 -22.86 -3.44 -18.67
CA GLY A 289 -23.75 -4.34 -19.37
C GLY A 289 -25.21 -4.10 -18.98
N SER A 290 -26.10 -3.97 -19.97
CA SER A 290 -27.54 -3.92 -19.72
C SER A 290 -28.07 -5.25 -19.21
N GLY A 291 -29.19 -5.23 -18.50
CA GLY A 291 -29.95 -6.45 -18.23
C GLY A 291 -30.56 -7.00 -19.53
N GLY A 292 -30.72 -8.31 -19.59
CA GLY A 292 -31.46 -8.97 -20.67
C GLY A 292 -32.93 -8.56 -20.64
N VAL A 293 -33.54 -8.47 -21.83
CA VAL A 293 -34.95 -8.10 -22.02
C VAL A 293 -35.77 -9.37 -22.28
N PRO A 294 -36.90 -9.58 -21.58
CA PRO A 294 -37.75 -10.74 -21.82
C PRO A 294 -38.49 -10.58 -23.15
N PRO A 295 -38.76 -11.68 -23.87
CA PRO A 295 -39.43 -11.61 -25.16
C PRO A 295 -40.92 -11.26 -24.99
N SER A 296 -41.46 -10.47 -25.92
CA SER A 296 -42.89 -10.08 -25.92
C SER A 296 -43.83 -11.18 -26.45
N SER A 297 -43.27 -12.28 -26.94
CA SER A 297 -43.97 -13.46 -27.44
C SER A 297 -43.12 -14.70 -27.14
N ALA A 298 -43.66 -15.89 -27.40
CA ALA A 298 -42.97 -17.13 -27.08
C ALA A 298 -41.58 -17.20 -27.74
N GLY A 299 -40.53 -17.30 -26.92
CA GLY A 299 -39.13 -17.30 -27.34
C GLY A 299 -38.18 -17.29 -26.14
N ASP A 300 -36.89 -17.33 -26.43
CA ASP A 300 -35.84 -17.28 -25.40
C ASP A 300 -35.67 -15.86 -24.84
N GLY A 301 -35.20 -15.78 -23.59
CA GLY A 301 -34.80 -14.53 -22.96
C GLY A 301 -33.66 -13.84 -23.71
N GLY A 302 -33.64 -12.51 -23.71
CA GLY A 302 -32.45 -11.77 -24.13
C GLY A 302 -31.27 -12.01 -23.18
N ALA A 303 -30.06 -12.13 -23.72
CA ALA A 303 -28.84 -12.19 -22.92
C ALA A 303 -28.53 -10.82 -22.27
N GLY A 304 -27.84 -10.85 -21.14
CA GLY A 304 -27.29 -9.66 -20.50
C GLY A 304 -26.07 -9.12 -21.24
N GLY A 305 -25.82 -7.82 -21.10
CA GLY A 305 -24.65 -7.14 -21.66
C GLY A 305 -23.37 -7.40 -20.87
N THR A 306 -22.23 -7.18 -21.51
CA THR A 306 -20.90 -7.29 -20.88
C THR A 306 -20.53 -5.98 -20.18
N SER A 307 -20.01 -6.07 -18.95
CA SER A 307 -19.37 -4.94 -18.26
C SER A 307 -17.86 -5.01 -18.41
N SER A 308 -17.17 -3.87 -18.49
CA SER A 308 -15.72 -3.82 -18.73
C SER A 308 -15.07 -2.56 -18.20
N PHE A 309 -13.75 -2.64 -17.99
CA PHE A 309 -12.91 -1.50 -17.66
C PHE A 309 -11.69 -1.49 -18.58
N GLY A 310 -11.78 -0.69 -19.63
CA GLY A 310 -10.82 -0.63 -20.73
C GLY A 310 -10.55 -2.02 -21.33
N ALA A 311 -9.30 -2.24 -21.72
CA ALA A 311 -8.80 -3.55 -22.12
C ALA A 311 -8.32 -4.40 -20.93
N TYR A 312 -8.43 -3.90 -19.70
CA TYR A 312 -7.85 -4.55 -18.53
C TYR A 312 -8.66 -5.77 -18.10
N LEU A 313 -9.98 -5.60 -17.90
CA LEU A 313 -10.86 -6.69 -17.50
C LEU A 313 -12.27 -6.54 -18.08
N SER A 314 -12.98 -7.66 -18.13
CA SER A 314 -14.38 -7.72 -18.56
C SER A 314 -15.15 -8.81 -17.86
N ALA A 315 -16.46 -8.67 -17.76
CA ALA A 315 -17.38 -9.63 -17.21
C ALA A 315 -18.60 -9.76 -18.13
N SER A 316 -18.73 -10.90 -18.80
CA SER A 316 -19.82 -11.11 -19.74
C SER A 316 -21.16 -11.20 -19.02
N GLY A 317 -22.24 -10.84 -19.72
CA GLY A 317 -23.58 -11.03 -19.19
C GLY A 317 -24.00 -12.50 -19.17
N GLY A 318 -25.08 -12.78 -18.44
CA GLY A 318 -25.72 -14.09 -18.40
C GLY A 318 -26.57 -14.35 -19.64
N GLY A 319 -26.68 -15.62 -20.03
CA GLY A 319 -27.57 -16.06 -21.10
C GLY A 319 -29.05 -15.96 -20.70
N GLY A 320 -29.92 -15.79 -21.69
CA GLY A 320 -31.36 -15.84 -21.45
C GLY A 320 -31.86 -17.25 -21.18
N GLY A 321 -32.92 -17.38 -20.39
CA GLY A 321 -33.61 -18.64 -20.17
C GLY A 321 -34.39 -19.07 -21.42
N GLN A 322 -34.56 -20.37 -21.62
CA GLN A 322 -35.25 -20.90 -22.79
C GLN A 322 -36.76 -20.70 -22.74
N GLY A 323 -37.38 -20.58 -23.90
CA GLY A 323 -38.82 -20.52 -24.10
C GLY A 323 -39.25 -21.13 -25.43
N GLY A 324 -40.27 -20.55 -26.09
CA GLY A 324 -40.71 -20.94 -27.43
C GLY A 324 -42.04 -21.72 -27.48
N THR A 325 -42.24 -22.50 -28.54
CA THR A 325 -43.52 -23.18 -28.85
C THR A 325 -43.41 -24.70 -28.92
N THR A 326 -42.19 -25.24 -28.91
CA THR A 326 -41.92 -26.67 -29.07
C THR A 326 -42.13 -27.40 -27.75
N ALA A 327 -42.83 -28.54 -27.76
CA ALA A 327 -43.09 -29.34 -26.56
C ALA A 327 -41.80 -30.00 -26.00
N LEU A 328 -40.96 -29.20 -25.35
CA LEU A 328 -39.81 -29.66 -24.57
C LEU A 328 -40.22 -29.74 -23.10
N PHE A 329 -40.09 -30.91 -22.48
CA PHE A 329 -40.64 -31.21 -21.16
C PHE A 329 -40.09 -30.33 -20.01
N ALA A 330 -39.00 -29.58 -20.23
CA ALA A 330 -38.52 -28.49 -19.38
C ALA A 330 -37.75 -27.47 -20.24
N THR A 331 -38.04 -26.18 -20.09
CA THR A 331 -37.25 -25.10 -20.70
C THR A 331 -36.00 -24.88 -19.86
N ALA A 332 -34.81 -24.97 -20.46
CA ALA A 332 -33.57 -24.83 -19.71
C ALA A 332 -33.35 -23.40 -19.17
N GLY A 333 -32.71 -23.28 -18.03
CA GLY A 333 -32.21 -22.02 -17.52
C GLY A 333 -31.06 -21.45 -18.38
N GLY A 334 -30.90 -20.14 -18.33
CA GLY A 334 -29.84 -19.44 -19.04
C GLY A 334 -28.48 -19.68 -18.40
N ALA A 335 -27.43 -19.80 -19.23
CA ALA A 335 -26.06 -19.97 -18.76
C ALA A 335 -25.57 -18.74 -17.97
N GLY A 336 -24.69 -18.95 -16.99
CA GLY A 336 -24.00 -17.85 -16.30
C GLY A 336 -22.96 -17.17 -17.19
N GLY A 337 -22.74 -15.87 -16.97
CA GLY A 337 -21.66 -15.10 -17.58
C GLY A 337 -20.29 -15.41 -16.96
N MET A 338 -19.22 -14.87 -17.53
CA MET A 338 -17.84 -15.15 -17.13
C MET A 338 -17.00 -13.87 -17.02
N GLY A 339 -16.25 -13.74 -15.93
CA GLY A 339 -15.15 -12.78 -15.80
C GLY A 339 -13.93 -13.17 -16.64
N ARG A 340 -13.18 -12.17 -17.14
CA ARG A 340 -11.94 -12.33 -17.92
C ARG A 340 -10.96 -11.18 -17.61
N GLY A 341 -9.66 -11.46 -17.76
CA GLY A 341 -8.59 -10.46 -17.64
C GLY A 341 -8.27 -10.02 -16.21
N ALA A 342 -8.77 -10.74 -15.20
CA ALA A 342 -8.63 -10.38 -13.80
C ALA A 342 -8.02 -11.53 -12.98
N ARG A 343 -7.38 -11.21 -11.85
CA ARG A 343 -6.89 -12.23 -10.89
C ARG A 343 -8.01 -13.01 -10.22
N ILE A 344 -9.15 -12.35 -9.97
CA ILE A 344 -10.36 -13.01 -9.47
C ILE A 344 -11.38 -13.00 -10.58
N VAL A 345 -11.73 -14.19 -11.06
CA VAL A 345 -12.79 -14.40 -12.04
C VAL A 345 -13.81 -15.38 -11.48
N GLN A 346 -15.08 -15.02 -11.57
CA GLN A 346 -16.18 -15.86 -11.09
C GLN A 346 -17.24 -15.99 -12.19
N ALA A 347 -17.67 -17.23 -12.41
CA ALA A 347 -18.82 -17.52 -13.24
C ALA A 347 -20.11 -17.06 -12.53
N GLY A 348 -21.03 -16.48 -13.29
CA GLY A 348 -22.39 -16.26 -12.81
C GLY A 348 -23.10 -17.59 -12.57
N ALA A 349 -24.04 -17.61 -11.64
CA ALA A 349 -24.95 -18.74 -11.49
C ALA A 349 -25.84 -18.91 -12.74
N MET A 350 -26.13 -20.15 -13.09
CA MET A 350 -27.11 -20.46 -14.13
C MET A 350 -28.53 -20.17 -13.62
N GLY A 351 -29.44 -19.85 -14.53
CA GLY A 351 -30.86 -19.91 -14.25
C GLY A 351 -31.31 -21.36 -14.02
N CYS A 352 -32.41 -21.54 -13.31
CA CYS A 352 -33.06 -22.83 -13.16
C CYS A 352 -33.98 -23.11 -14.34
N ASP A 353 -34.23 -24.40 -14.56
CA ASP A 353 -35.19 -24.86 -15.55
C ASP A 353 -36.63 -24.59 -15.10
N GLY A 354 -37.55 -24.48 -16.08
CA GLY A 354 -38.99 -24.46 -15.82
C GLY A 354 -39.50 -25.83 -15.37
N ILE A 355 -40.42 -25.86 -14.41
CA ILE A 355 -41.02 -27.07 -13.86
C ILE A 355 -42.45 -27.22 -14.36
N THR A 356 -42.63 -28.01 -15.41
CA THR A 356 -43.93 -28.23 -16.09
C THR A 356 -45.02 -28.76 -15.16
N ILE A 357 -44.73 -29.79 -14.34
CA ILE A 357 -45.73 -30.40 -13.44
C ILE A 357 -46.25 -29.39 -12.41
N ALA A 358 -45.37 -28.52 -11.90
CA ALA A 358 -45.73 -27.49 -10.94
C ALA A 358 -46.26 -26.21 -11.60
N SER A 359 -46.30 -26.16 -12.95
CA SER A 359 -46.62 -24.96 -13.73
C SER A 359 -45.80 -23.74 -13.28
N ARG A 360 -44.53 -23.97 -12.94
CA ARG A 360 -43.65 -23.00 -12.31
C ARG A 360 -42.47 -22.65 -13.22
N GLY A 361 -42.26 -21.38 -13.48
CA GLY A 361 -41.07 -20.92 -14.21
C GLY A 361 -39.79 -21.10 -13.40
N GLY A 362 -38.65 -21.13 -14.09
CA GLY A 362 -37.34 -21.27 -13.45
C GLY A 362 -36.95 -20.01 -12.66
N ASP A 363 -36.27 -20.17 -11.53
CA ASP A 363 -35.64 -19.03 -10.85
C ASP A 363 -34.43 -18.53 -11.67
N GLY A 364 -34.23 -17.22 -11.71
CA GLY A 364 -33.07 -16.61 -12.32
C GLY A 364 -31.81 -16.77 -11.45
N GLY A 365 -30.66 -16.84 -12.10
CA GLY A 365 -29.39 -17.10 -11.45
C GLY A 365 -28.92 -15.96 -10.54
N GLY A 366 -28.31 -16.35 -9.41
CA GLY A 366 -27.55 -15.47 -8.52
C GLY A 366 -28.40 -14.65 -7.55
N ASP A 367 -27.80 -13.61 -6.98
CA ASP A 367 -28.39 -12.81 -5.89
C ASP A 367 -29.47 -11.81 -6.37
N GLY A 368 -29.94 -11.98 -7.61
CA GLY A 368 -30.85 -11.10 -8.32
C GLY A 368 -32.29 -11.06 -7.80
N ARG A 369 -32.70 -12.04 -6.99
CA ARG A 369 -34.10 -12.26 -6.59
C ARG A 369 -35.07 -12.42 -7.79
N GLY A 370 -34.57 -12.82 -8.97
CA GLY A 370 -35.42 -13.13 -10.12
C GLY A 370 -36.19 -14.42 -9.88
N ARG A 371 -37.32 -14.36 -9.19
CA ARG A 371 -38.08 -15.55 -8.83
C ARG A 371 -38.97 -16.03 -9.98
N GLY A 372 -38.93 -17.33 -10.26
CA GLY A 372 -39.85 -17.99 -11.17
C GLY A 372 -41.26 -18.08 -10.58
N ALA A 373 -42.27 -17.74 -11.39
CA ALA A 373 -43.66 -17.67 -10.97
C ALA A 373 -44.40 -19.00 -11.17
N SER A 374 -45.40 -19.27 -10.32
CA SER A 374 -46.30 -20.42 -10.45
C SER A 374 -47.65 -19.98 -10.99
N GLY A 375 -48.28 -20.82 -11.81
CA GLY A 375 -49.55 -20.50 -12.44
C GLY A 375 -49.37 -19.52 -13.61
N PRO A 376 -50.45 -18.96 -14.17
CA PRO A 376 -50.41 -18.04 -15.32
C PRO A 376 -49.95 -16.63 -14.92
N VAL A 377 -48.81 -16.54 -14.24
CA VAL A 377 -48.23 -15.30 -13.71
C VAL A 377 -46.87 -15.07 -14.35
N ALA A 378 -46.58 -13.81 -14.67
CA ALA A 378 -45.29 -13.41 -15.20
C ALA A 378 -44.18 -13.64 -14.16
N GLY A 379 -43.00 -14.00 -14.64
CA GLY A 379 -41.83 -14.15 -13.79
C GLY A 379 -41.33 -12.79 -13.26
N PHE A 380 -40.64 -12.80 -12.13
CA PHE A 380 -40.15 -11.57 -11.51
C PHE A 380 -38.86 -11.10 -12.18
N ALA A 381 -38.78 -9.80 -12.47
CA ALA A 381 -37.52 -9.18 -12.87
C ALA A 381 -36.49 -9.24 -11.74
N ALA A 382 -35.22 -9.37 -12.08
CA ALA A 382 -34.14 -9.30 -11.10
C ALA A 382 -33.93 -7.85 -10.62
N THR A 383 -33.50 -7.73 -9.37
CA THR A 383 -33.23 -6.47 -8.67
C THR A 383 -31.79 -6.36 -8.16
N GLY A 384 -31.06 -7.49 -8.03
CA GLY A 384 -29.62 -7.51 -7.70
C GLY A 384 -28.75 -7.45 -8.96
N PHE A 385 -27.68 -6.66 -8.94
CA PHE A 385 -26.82 -6.41 -10.10
C PHE A 385 -26.31 -7.69 -10.75
N GLY A 386 -26.43 -7.76 -12.08
CA GLY A 386 -26.10 -8.94 -12.85
C GLY A 386 -27.01 -10.14 -12.61
N GLY A 387 -28.04 -10.03 -11.78
CA GLY A 387 -28.97 -11.12 -11.49
C GLY A 387 -29.86 -11.50 -12.68
N GLY A 388 -30.10 -12.79 -12.86
CA GLY A 388 -30.98 -13.30 -13.92
C GLY A 388 -32.46 -13.14 -13.58
N GLY A 389 -33.30 -12.86 -14.58
CA GLY A 389 -34.76 -12.76 -14.43
C GLY A 389 -35.43 -14.13 -14.19
N GLY A 390 -36.56 -14.15 -13.48
CA GLY A 390 -37.33 -15.37 -13.22
C GLY A 390 -38.29 -15.72 -14.34
N GLY A 391 -38.51 -17.02 -14.60
CA GLY A 391 -39.43 -17.56 -15.60
C GLY A 391 -40.90 -17.33 -15.29
N GLY A 392 -41.70 -17.12 -16.34
CA GLY A 392 -43.16 -17.12 -16.24
C GLY A 392 -43.70 -18.54 -16.06
N GLY A 393 -44.79 -18.67 -15.32
CA GLY A 393 -45.47 -19.96 -15.13
C GLY A 393 -46.46 -20.27 -16.26
N THR A 394 -47.34 -21.25 -16.03
CA THR A 394 -48.41 -21.64 -16.95
C THR A 394 -49.73 -21.89 -16.27
N THR A 395 -50.82 -21.95 -17.05
CA THR A 395 -52.06 -22.56 -16.58
C THR A 395 -51.90 -24.07 -16.29
N THR A 396 -52.67 -24.60 -15.35
CA THR A 396 -52.62 -26.00 -14.87
C THR A 396 -53.47 -26.99 -15.70
N SER A 397 -53.87 -26.59 -16.91
CA SER A 397 -54.76 -27.36 -17.80
C SER A 397 -54.00 -28.38 -18.64
N THR A 398 -54.52 -29.61 -18.78
CA THR A 398 -53.96 -30.67 -19.63
C THR A 398 -54.33 -30.55 -21.11
N SER A 399 -55.23 -29.63 -21.48
CA SER A 399 -55.76 -29.53 -22.85
C SER A 399 -55.64 -28.15 -23.49
N ASN A 400 -55.33 -27.10 -22.72
CA ASN A 400 -55.14 -25.74 -23.23
C ASN A 400 -54.22 -24.93 -22.29
N SER A 401 -52.96 -25.36 -22.19
CA SER A 401 -51.95 -24.68 -21.36
C SER A 401 -51.52 -23.37 -22.04
N VAL A 402 -51.50 -22.27 -21.30
CA VAL A 402 -51.00 -20.96 -21.76
C VAL A 402 -49.89 -20.52 -20.83
N GLY A 403 -48.73 -20.19 -21.38
CA GLY A 403 -47.61 -19.67 -20.63
C GLY A 403 -47.63 -18.15 -20.49
N SER A 404 -46.87 -17.68 -19.51
CA SER A 404 -46.72 -16.27 -19.16
C SER A 404 -45.31 -15.78 -19.46
N PRO A 405 -45.13 -14.46 -19.69
CA PRO A 405 -43.82 -13.89 -19.97
C PRO A 405 -42.86 -14.00 -18.78
N GLY A 406 -41.57 -14.09 -19.06
CA GLY A 406 -40.49 -14.06 -18.07
C GLY A 406 -40.17 -12.65 -17.58
N GLY A 407 -39.39 -12.57 -16.50
CA GLY A 407 -38.84 -11.33 -15.96
C GLY A 407 -37.54 -10.90 -16.66
N ALA A 408 -37.27 -9.60 -16.62
CA ALA A 408 -36.02 -9.02 -17.11
C ALA A 408 -34.83 -9.36 -16.20
N GLY A 409 -33.63 -9.41 -16.80
CA GLY A 409 -32.38 -9.46 -16.04
C GLY A 409 -32.02 -8.09 -15.48
N ALA A 410 -31.21 -8.06 -14.42
CA ALA A 410 -30.72 -6.83 -13.83
C ALA A 410 -29.48 -6.32 -14.58
N PRO A 411 -29.27 -4.99 -14.66
CA PRO A 411 -28.05 -4.43 -15.23
C PRO A 411 -26.81 -4.84 -14.41
N GLY A 412 -25.67 -4.82 -15.09
CA GLY A 412 -24.36 -4.99 -14.47
C GLY A 412 -23.92 -3.77 -13.67
N ARG A 413 -22.67 -3.79 -13.20
CA ARG A 413 -22.04 -2.67 -12.50
C ARG A 413 -20.53 -2.68 -12.72
N VAL A 414 -19.92 -1.49 -12.70
CA VAL A 414 -18.46 -1.37 -12.56
C VAL A 414 -18.15 -0.48 -11.38
N ILE A 415 -17.28 -0.95 -10.48
CA ILE A 415 -16.87 -0.25 -9.27
C ILE A 415 -15.36 -0.07 -9.37
N VAL A 416 -14.89 1.16 -9.15
CA VAL A 416 -13.48 1.52 -9.16
C VAL A 416 -13.12 2.09 -7.80
N GLU A 417 -12.21 1.46 -7.09
CA GLU A 417 -11.63 1.92 -5.83
C GLU A 417 -10.19 2.40 -6.12
N TYR A 418 -9.81 3.60 -5.69
CA TYR A 418 -8.54 4.24 -6.07
C TYR A 418 -7.89 5.09 -4.99
#